data_AF-A0A2A2L883-F1
#
_entry.id   AF-A0A2A2L883-F1
#
_cell.length_a   1.000
_cell.length_b   1.000
_cell.length_c   1.000
_cell.angle_alpha   90.00
_cell.angle_beta   90.00
_cell.angle_gamma   90.00
#
_symmetry.space_group_name_H-M   'P 1'
#
loop_
_entity.id
_entity.type
_entity.pdbx_description
1 polymer ?
#
loop_
_entity_poly.entity_id
_entity_poly.type
_entity_poly.pdbx_seq_one_letter_code
_entity_poly.pdbx_strand_id
1 'polypeptide(L)'
;MEDGWKDFGKDYNLGLCLIEKCASTLSVGINCFVKKGEFFERLGIKISDGWSKTSWCLDDYSTFNLSNPNIDVVELGFKEKRMIAIVREPLDRFISAFINKCIDEEDWTESFVHCYDCHKNMSCVVERAYNRMVEISKAKHFELDYTDRHFTPLSWYCNFKKHFRKYTLIKKESSSDAGKTHHSTSHTIRRQKYEKEMFTNPYVMQTLKKMYYYDYLIFNFDTAVFDNVKLPEDY
;
A
#
# COMPACT_ATOMS: atom_id res chain seq x y z
N MET A 1 -14.93 5.95 11.07
CA MET A 1 -14.74 4.50 11.24
C MET A 1 -14.84 3.88 9.86
N GLU A 2 -13.75 3.93 9.11
CA GLU A 2 -13.62 3.36 7.76
C GLU A 2 -12.13 3.07 7.63
N ASP A 3 -11.75 1.83 7.88
CA ASP A 3 -10.35 1.46 8.04
C ASP A 3 -9.89 0.56 6.89
N GLY A 4 -9.07 1.08 5.97
CA GLY A 4 -8.51 0.33 4.84
C GLY A 4 -9.49 -0.05 3.71
N TRP A 5 -10.74 0.40 3.80
CA TRP A 5 -11.82 0.08 2.86
C TRP A 5 -12.55 1.32 2.39
N LYS A 6 -12.98 1.33 1.12
CA LYS A 6 -14.03 2.24 0.65
C LYS A 6 -15.17 1.46 0.04
N ASP A 7 -16.38 1.82 0.45
CA ASP A 7 -17.60 1.36 -0.21
C ASP A 7 -17.63 1.92 -1.64
N PHE A 8 -17.59 1.03 -2.63
CA PHE A 8 -17.51 1.35 -4.04
C PHE A 8 -18.91 1.56 -4.61
N GLY A 9 -19.56 2.64 -4.16
CA GLY A 9 -20.94 2.96 -4.51
C GLY A 9 -21.94 1.92 -3.97
N LYS A 10 -22.94 2.38 -3.21
CA LYS A 10 -23.97 1.49 -2.64
C LYS A 10 -24.68 0.64 -3.71
N ASP A 11 -24.72 1.16 -4.94
CA ASP A 11 -25.49 0.60 -6.06
C ASP A 11 -24.76 -0.52 -6.82
N TYR A 12 -23.45 -0.68 -6.65
CA TYR A 12 -22.64 -1.63 -7.44
C TYR A 12 -22.25 -2.91 -6.69
N ASN A 13 -22.60 -3.03 -5.40
CA ASN A 13 -22.28 -4.18 -4.57
C ASN A 13 -20.77 -4.57 -4.60
N LEU A 14 -19.91 -3.55 -4.65
CA LEU A 14 -18.44 -3.69 -4.71
C LEU A 14 -17.79 -3.05 -3.48
N GLY A 15 -16.69 -3.64 -3.03
CA GLY A 15 -15.85 -3.07 -1.96
C GLY A 15 -14.40 -3.04 -2.39
N LEU A 16 -13.70 -1.93 -2.15
CA LEU A 16 -12.30 -1.75 -2.56
C LEU A 16 -11.37 -1.65 -1.36
N CYS A 17 -10.39 -2.56 -1.34
CA CYS A 17 -9.28 -2.59 -0.39
C CYS A 17 -8.28 -1.51 -0.80
N LEU A 18 -8.03 -0.55 0.09
CA LEU A 18 -7.07 0.50 -0.16
C LEU A 18 -5.75 0.16 0.53
N ILE A 19 -4.83 -0.38 -0.26
CA ILE A 19 -3.48 -0.70 0.19
C ILE A 19 -2.52 0.40 -0.28
N GLU A 20 -1.76 0.93 0.67
CA GLU A 20 -0.78 1.96 0.37
C GLU A 20 0.23 1.50 -0.69
N LYS A 21 0.53 2.42 -1.61
CA LYS A 21 1.47 2.21 -2.73
C LYS A 21 1.08 1.09 -3.71
N CYS A 22 -0.13 0.54 -3.60
CA CYS A 22 -0.74 -0.38 -4.57
C CYS A 22 -1.80 0.31 -5.43
N ALA A 23 -1.52 1.54 -5.88
CA ALA A 23 -2.49 2.39 -6.57
C ALA A 23 -3.69 2.82 -5.69
N SER A 24 -3.43 3.12 -4.41
CA SER A 24 -4.43 3.66 -3.47
C SER A 24 -5.06 4.97 -3.97
N THR A 25 -4.26 5.94 -4.46
CA THR A 25 -4.76 7.19 -5.07
C THR A 25 -5.71 6.95 -6.24
N LEU A 26 -5.33 6.05 -7.15
CA LEU A 26 -6.17 5.65 -8.29
C LEU A 26 -7.47 5.02 -7.79
N SER A 27 -7.39 4.16 -6.79
CA SER A 27 -8.53 3.46 -6.18
C SER A 27 -9.54 4.43 -5.57
N VAL A 28 -9.07 5.43 -4.81
CA VAL A 28 -9.93 6.51 -4.27
C VAL A 28 -10.58 7.29 -5.41
N GLY A 29 -9.80 7.60 -6.45
CA GLY A 29 -10.27 8.34 -7.60
C GLY A 29 -11.34 7.61 -8.43
N ILE A 30 -11.15 6.32 -8.70
CA ILE A 30 -12.15 5.47 -9.35
C ILE A 30 -13.41 5.43 -8.50
N ASN A 31 -13.28 5.22 -7.19
CA ASN A 31 -14.42 5.19 -6.27
C ASN A 31 -15.22 6.50 -6.30
N CYS A 32 -14.55 7.65 -6.31
CA CYS A 32 -15.19 8.95 -6.46
C CYS A 32 -15.92 9.07 -7.81
N PHE A 33 -15.28 8.66 -8.90
CA PHE A 33 -15.87 8.69 -10.25
C PHE A 33 -17.15 7.87 -10.32
N VAL A 34 -17.13 6.66 -9.77
CA VAL A 34 -18.30 5.76 -9.74
C VAL A 34 -19.43 6.31 -8.87
N LYS A 35 -19.11 6.92 -7.71
CA LYS A 35 -20.13 7.53 -6.84
C LYS A 35 -20.76 8.79 -7.42
N LYS A 36 -20.01 9.58 -8.21
CA LYS A 36 -20.45 10.86 -8.76
C LYS A 36 -20.61 10.81 -10.29
N GLY A 37 -20.99 9.65 -10.84
CA GLY A 37 -21.04 9.39 -12.28
C GLY A 37 -21.80 10.46 -13.08
N GLU A 38 -23.06 10.74 -12.72
CA GLU A 38 -23.88 11.77 -13.38
C GLU A 38 -23.25 13.17 -13.37
N PHE A 39 -22.49 13.49 -12.33
CA PHE A 39 -21.83 14.77 -12.21
C PHE A 39 -20.63 14.86 -13.18
N PHE A 40 -19.82 13.81 -13.28
CA PHE A 40 -18.72 13.77 -14.25
C PHE A 40 -19.21 13.72 -15.69
N GLU A 41 -20.29 12.97 -15.96
CA GLU A 41 -20.93 12.90 -17.27
C GLU A 41 -21.45 14.26 -17.75
N ARG A 42 -22.14 15.01 -16.88
CA ARG A 42 -22.64 16.36 -17.22
C ARG A 42 -21.52 17.34 -17.57
N LEU A 43 -20.34 17.14 -17.00
CA LEU A 43 -19.17 17.98 -17.26
C LEU A 43 -18.33 17.47 -18.44
N GLY A 44 -18.71 16.35 -19.05
CA GLY A 44 -17.96 15.73 -20.13
C GLY A 44 -16.56 15.24 -19.71
N ILE A 45 -16.35 15.01 -18.40
CA ILE A 45 -15.06 14.60 -17.85
C ILE A 45 -14.98 13.08 -17.86
N LYS A 46 -13.95 12.55 -18.49
CA LYS A 46 -13.64 11.12 -18.50
C LYS A 46 -12.64 10.78 -17.40
N ILE A 47 -12.66 9.52 -16.96
CA ILE A 47 -11.68 8.99 -16.01
C ILE A 47 -10.22 9.12 -16.50
N SER A 48 -10.04 9.18 -17.83
CA SER A 48 -8.74 9.38 -18.49
C SER A 48 -8.23 10.82 -18.45
N ASP A 49 -9.07 11.80 -18.11
CA ASP A 49 -8.72 13.23 -18.20
C ASP A 49 -7.78 13.69 -17.07
N GLY A 50 -7.40 12.76 -16.19
CA GLY A 50 -6.34 12.95 -15.22
C GLY A 50 -6.81 13.51 -13.88
N TRP A 51 -5.92 13.37 -12.91
CA TRP A 51 -6.21 13.59 -11.49
C TRP A 51 -5.96 15.02 -11.02
N SER A 52 -5.65 15.98 -11.90
CA SER A 52 -5.54 17.41 -11.51
C SER A 52 -6.89 18.01 -11.08
N LYS A 53 -8.00 17.35 -11.40
CA LYS A 53 -9.37 17.71 -10.99
C LYS A 53 -9.85 16.95 -9.73
N THR A 54 -8.98 16.19 -9.05
CA THR A 54 -9.31 15.42 -7.83
C THR A 54 -9.58 16.25 -6.60
N SER A 55 -9.40 17.57 -6.65
CA SER A 55 -9.78 18.45 -5.54
C SER A 55 -11.22 18.17 -5.05
N TRP A 56 -12.09 17.70 -5.96
CA TRP A 56 -13.50 17.39 -5.72
C TRP A 56 -13.75 16.02 -5.06
N CYS A 57 -12.68 15.25 -4.89
CA CYS A 57 -12.63 13.93 -4.25
C CYS A 57 -11.68 13.93 -3.04
N LEU A 58 -11.13 15.09 -2.64
CA LEU A 58 -10.22 15.20 -1.49
C LEU A 58 -10.92 14.88 -0.17
N ASP A 59 -12.22 15.15 -0.04
CA ASP A 59 -12.97 14.79 1.17
C ASP A 59 -13.05 13.27 1.37
N ASP A 60 -12.95 12.48 0.29
CA ASP A 60 -12.93 11.02 0.33
C ASP A 60 -11.58 10.43 0.76
N TYR A 61 -10.50 11.24 0.82
CA TYR A 61 -9.18 10.81 1.33
C TYR A 61 -9.14 10.64 2.86
N SER A 62 -10.09 11.24 3.57
CA SER A 62 -10.05 11.44 5.03
C SER A 62 -10.17 10.18 5.90
N THR A 63 -10.23 8.97 5.32
CA THR A 63 -10.46 7.73 6.08
C THR A 63 -9.53 6.58 5.68
N PHE A 64 -8.24 6.84 5.65
CA PHE A 64 -7.28 5.78 5.90
C PHE A 64 -7.01 5.79 7.39
N ASN A 65 -7.80 5.10 8.20
CA ASN A 65 -7.28 4.60 9.47
C ASN A 65 -6.99 3.12 9.28
N LEU A 66 -5.86 2.64 9.76
CA LEU A 66 -5.63 1.19 9.90
C LEU A 66 -5.64 0.84 11.38
N SER A 67 -6.39 1.63 12.15
CA SER A 67 -6.20 1.75 13.59
C SER A 67 -6.88 0.63 14.35
N ASN A 68 -7.74 -0.18 13.70
CA ASN A 68 -8.35 -1.30 14.39
C ASN A 68 -8.44 -2.59 13.54
N PRO A 69 -7.45 -3.51 13.64
CA PRO A 69 -7.51 -4.83 13.00
C PRO A 69 -8.65 -5.73 13.54
N ASN A 70 -9.31 -5.34 14.64
CA ASN A 70 -10.45 -6.07 15.20
C ASN A 70 -11.81 -5.67 14.61
N ILE A 71 -11.88 -4.63 13.76
CA ILE A 71 -13.11 -4.35 13.04
C ILE A 71 -13.26 -5.37 11.91
N ASP A 72 -14.16 -6.34 12.11
CA ASP A 72 -14.57 -7.29 11.10
C ASP A 72 -15.49 -6.60 10.10
N VAL A 73 -14.89 -5.88 9.14
CA VAL A 73 -15.63 -5.05 8.16
C VAL A 73 -16.61 -5.87 7.31
N VAL A 74 -16.44 -7.19 7.23
CA VAL A 74 -17.42 -8.09 6.60
C VAL A 74 -18.77 -8.11 7.34
N GLU A 75 -18.80 -7.86 8.64
CA GLU A 75 -20.04 -7.74 9.41
C GLU A 75 -20.74 -6.38 9.21
N LEU A 76 -20.04 -5.36 8.71
CA LEU A 76 -20.56 -3.99 8.51
C LEU A 76 -21.15 -3.73 7.12
N GLY A 77 -21.77 -4.74 6.49
CA GLY A 77 -22.47 -4.59 5.20
C GLY A 77 -21.66 -4.93 3.95
N PHE A 78 -20.48 -5.54 4.12
CA PHE A 78 -19.67 -6.08 3.01
C PHE A 78 -19.83 -7.59 2.82
N LYS A 79 -20.67 -8.26 3.64
CA LYS A 79 -20.90 -9.72 3.57
C LYS A 79 -21.28 -10.20 2.17
N GLU A 80 -22.11 -9.42 1.47
CA GLU A 80 -22.66 -9.73 0.16
C GLU A 80 -21.92 -9.03 -1.00
N LYS A 81 -20.92 -8.20 -0.70
CA LYS A 81 -20.19 -7.42 -1.70
C LYS A 81 -19.06 -8.24 -2.33
N ARG A 82 -18.83 -8.05 -3.64
CA ARG A 82 -17.62 -8.54 -4.29
C ARG A 82 -16.47 -7.61 -3.93
N MET A 83 -15.46 -8.18 -3.27
CA MET A 83 -14.33 -7.40 -2.78
C MET A 83 -13.19 -7.40 -3.79
N ILE A 84 -12.56 -6.25 -4.01
CA ILE A 84 -11.42 -6.08 -4.91
C ILE A 84 -10.24 -5.58 -4.10
N ALA A 85 -9.06 -6.12 -4.36
CA ALA A 85 -7.80 -5.58 -3.86
C ALA A 85 -6.78 -5.48 -4.98
N ILE A 86 -6.19 -4.28 -5.13
CA ILE A 86 -5.03 -4.09 -5.98
C ILE A 86 -3.80 -4.40 -5.14
N VAL A 87 -2.99 -5.35 -5.58
CA VAL A 87 -1.75 -5.77 -4.92
C VAL A 87 -0.56 -5.49 -5.83
N ARG A 88 0.60 -5.27 -5.22
CA ARG A 88 1.85 -4.94 -5.91
C ARG A 88 2.95 -5.84 -5.39
N GLU A 89 3.92 -6.16 -6.23
CA GLU A 89 5.10 -6.91 -5.81
C GLU A 89 5.76 -6.24 -4.57
N PRO A 90 6.03 -6.98 -3.47
CA PRO A 90 6.38 -6.38 -2.18
C PRO A 90 7.64 -5.50 -2.18
N LEU A 91 8.70 -5.87 -2.90
CA LEU A 91 9.93 -5.07 -2.94
C LEU A 91 9.74 -3.78 -3.77
N ASP A 92 9.04 -3.87 -4.90
CA ASP A 92 8.61 -2.74 -5.71
C ASP A 92 7.71 -1.77 -4.92
N ARG A 93 6.84 -2.32 -4.08
CA ARG A 93 6.03 -1.53 -3.13
C ARG A 93 6.91 -0.82 -2.10
N PHE A 94 7.83 -1.54 -1.45
CA PHE A 94 8.74 -0.98 -0.45
C PHE A 94 9.53 0.19 -1.02
N ILE A 95 10.20 0.01 -2.16
CA ILE A 95 11.04 1.07 -2.72
C ILE A 95 10.20 2.28 -3.14
N SER A 96 8.96 2.07 -3.58
CA SER A 96 8.03 3.16 -3.87
C SER A 96 7.60 3.91 -2.61
N ALA A 97 7.40 3.20 -1.49
CA ALA A 97 7.13 3.80 -0.18
C ALA A 97 8.32 4.61 0.32
N PHE A 98 9.52 4.02 0.33
CA PHE A 98 10.75 4.67 0.78
C PHE A 98 11.03 5.97 0.03
N ILE A 99 10.97 5.97 -1.30
CA ILE A 99 11.21 7.17 -2.09
C ILE A 99 10.18 8.26 -1.75
N ASN A 100 8.90 7.93 -1.70
CA ASN A 100 7.88 8.96 -1.45
C ASN A 100 7.91 9.48 -0.01
N LYS A 101 8.05 8.60 0.98
CA LYS A 101 7.91 8.95 2.41
C LYS A 101 9.21 9.45 3.02
N CYS A 102 10.35 8.87 2.63
CA CYS A 102 11.63 9.13 3.27
C CYS A 102 12.56 9.99 2.42
N ILE A 103 12.27 10.15 1.13
CA ILE A 103 13.08 11.01 0.26
C ILE A 103 12.28 12.25 -0.13
N ASP A 104 11.13 12.05 -0.78
CA ASP A 104 10.35 13.16 -1.31
C ASP A 104 9.71 13.95 -0.17
N GLU A 105 8.87 13.35 0.67
CA GLU A 105 8.17 14.08 1.76
C GLU A 105 9.12 14.76 2.75
N GLU A 106 10.27 14.15 3.06
CA GLU A 106 11.31 14.77 3.89
C GLU A 106 11.92 16.03 3.22
N ASP A 107 12.05 16.06 1.89
CA ASP A 107 12.51 17.26 1.17
C ASP A 107 11.49 18.41 1.23
N TRP A 108 10.21 18.14 1.54
CA TRP A 108 9.12 19.14 1.47
C TRP A 108 8.62 19.65 2.83
N THR A 109 8.88 18.97 3.94
CA THR A 109 8.32 19.34 5.26
C THR A 109 9.38 19.37 6.36
N GLU A 110 9.41 20.44 7.15
CA GLU A 110 10.30 20.58 8.34
C GLU A 110 9.83 19.76 9.57
N SER A 111 8.82 18.88 9.42
CA SER A 111 8.29 18.08 10.54
C SER A 111 9.17 16.86 10.81
N PHE A 112 9.58 16.71 12.07
CA PHE A 112 10.76 15.94 12.51
C PHE A 112 10.55 14.43 12.71
N VAL A 113 9.38 13.85 12.41
CA VAL A 113 9.08 12.44 12.79
C VAL A 113 8.48 11.64 11.62
N HIS A 114 9.17 11.62 10.49
CA HIS A 114 8.85 10.75 9.37
C HIS A 114 9.93 9.67 9.18
N CYS A 115 9.55 8.52 8.65
CA CYS A 115 10.49 7.43 8.36
C CYS A 115 11.26 6.92 9.56
N TYR A 116 10.57 6.80 10.70
CA TYR A 116 11.13 6.26 11.93
C TYR A 116 12.39 7.02 12.39
N ASP A 117 12.50 8.33 12.15
CA ASP A 117 13.69 9.16 12.43
C ASP A 117 14.99 8.65 11.78
N CYS A 118 14.87 7.86 10.70
CA CYS A 118 16.00 7.34 9.94
C CYS A 118 16.41 8.26 8.80
N HIS A 119 15.65 9.33 8.54
CA HIS A 119 15.81 10.19 7.38
C HIS A 119 15.88 9.34 6.08
N LYS A 120 16.90 9.58 5.26
CA LYS A 120 17.17 8.90 3.99
C LYS A 120 17.96 7.59 4.13
N ASN A 121 18.17 7.07 5.35
CA ASN A 121 18.96 5.85 5.57
C ASN A 121 18.09 4.59 5.46
N MET A 122 18.22 3.86 4.36
CA MET A 122 17.41 2.67 4.10
C MET A 122 17.65 1.54 5.11
N SER A 123 18.89 1.31 5.52
CA SER A 123 19.24 0.27 6.52
C SER A 123 18.55 0.53 7.85
N CYS A 124 18.53 1.79 8.31
CA CYS A 124 17.81 2.19 9.52
C CYS A 124 16.30 2.02 9.35
N VAL A 125 15.72 2.43 8.20
CA VAL A 125 14.28 2.31 7.95
C VAL A 125 13.84 0.85 8.01
N VAL A 126 14.54 -0.07 7.35
CA VAL A 126 14.16 -1.49 7.38
C VAL A 126 14.34 -2.10 8.75
N GLU A 127 15.37 -1.71 9.50
CA GLU A 127 15.59 -2.18 10.87
C GLU A 127 14.45 -1.75 11.79
N ARG A 128 14.12 -0.45 11.82
CA ARG A 128 13.06 0.08 12.67
C ARG A 128 11.68 -0.42 12.25
N ALA A 129 11.40 -0.51 10.95
CA ALA A 129 10.16 -1.08 10.44
C ALA A 129 10.00 -2.56 10.85
N TYR A 130 11.07 -3.36 10.75
CA TYR A 130 11.03 -4.76 11.17
C TYR A 130 10.81 -4.89 12.69
N ASN A 131 11.53 -4.10 13.51
CA ASN A 131 11.34 -4.10 14.96
C ASN A 131 9.90 -3.71 15.34
N ARG A 132 9.35 -2.66 14.70
CA ARG A 132 7.93 -2.27 14.83
C ARG A 132 6.99 -3.43 14.50
N MET A 133 7.23 -4.17 13.42
CA MET A 133 6.41 -5.33 13.05
C MET A 133 6.47 -6.45 14.11
N VAL A 134 7.64 -6.70 14.68
CA VAL A 134 7.82 -7.70 15.75
C VAL A 134 7.10 -7.28 17.04
N GLU A 135 7.10 -5.99 17.37
CA GLU A 135 6.32 -5.46 18.50
C GLU A 135 4.82 -5.62 18.25
N ILE A 136 4.35 -5.21 17.07
CA ILE A 136 2.96 -5.30 16.65
C ILE A 136 2.47 -6.76 16.70
N SER A 137 3.26 -7.72 16.20
CA SER A 137 2.85 -9.12 16.15
C SER A 137 2.68 -9.78 17.53
N LYS A 138 3.34 -9.23 18.55
CA LYS A 138 3.24 -9.69 19.94
C LYS A 138 2.17 -8.93 20.75
N ALA A 139 1.71 -7.79 20.25
CA ALA A 139 0.77 -6.94 20.95
C ALA A 139 -0.66 -7.49 20.88
N LYS A 140 -1.40 -7.42 22.00
CA LYS A 140 -2.85 -7.71 22.01
C LYS A 140 -3.66 -6.65 21.29
N HIS A 141 -3.21 -5.40 21.38
CA HIS A 141 -3.75 -4.23 20.69
C HIS A 141 -2.58 -3.39 20.21
N PHE A 142 -2.65 -2.91 18.98
CA PHE A 142 -1.64 -2.05 18.40
C PHE A 142 -2.29 -1.00 17.50
N GLU A 143 -1.64 0.14 17.37
CA GLU A 143 -1.96 1.15 16.38
C GLU A 143 -0.78 1.26 15.41
N LEU A 144 -1.10 1.33 14.12
CA LEU A 144 -0.11 1.62 13.09
C LEU A 144 0.04 3.13 12.95
N ASP A 145 1.26 3.62 13.09
CA ASP A 145 1.57 5.01 12.81
C ASP A 145 1.48 5.32 11.30
N TYR A 146 1.66 6.59 10.92
CA TYR A 146 1.62 7.01 9.52
C TYR A 146 2.65 6.26 8.64
N THR A 147 3.86 6.03 9.16
CA THR A 147 4.96 5.41 8.44
C THR A 147 4.75 3.89 8.32
N ASP A 148 4.27 3.24 9.37
CA ASP A 148 3.93 1.80 9.43
C ASP A 148 2.98 1.40 8.30
N ARG A 149 1.99 2.25 8.01
CA ARG A 149 1.01 2.04 6.94
C ARG A 149 1.63 2.06 5.55
N HIS A 150 2.89 2.43 5.37
CA HIS A 150 3.57 2.38 4.07
C HIS A 150 4.53 1.19 3.96
N PHE A 151 4.98 0.63 5.08
CA PHE A 151 5.97 -0.44 5.11
C PHE A 151 5.44 -1.79 5.61
N THR A 152 4.30 -1.84 6.30
CA THR A 152 3.70 -3.11 6.77
C THR A 152 3.36 -4.07 5.61
N PRO A 153 3.40 -5.39 5.84
CA PRO A 153 3.09 -6.39 4.82
C PRO A 153 1.68 -6.23 4.24
N LEU A 154 1.51 -6.56 2.96
CA LEU A 154 0.23 -6.56 2.25
C LEU A 154 -0.81 -7.42 2.96
N SER A 155 -0.39 -8.57 3.48
CA SER A 155 -1.24 -9.53 4.20
C SER A 155 -1.86 -8.98 5.49
N TRP A 156 -1.32 -7.88 6.02
CA TRP A 156 -1.86 -7.21 7.22
C TRP A 156 -3.01 -6.27 6.91
N TYR A 157 -3.18 -5.90 5.64
CA TYR A 157 -4.31 -5.09 5.21
C TYR A 157 -5.56 -5.93 5.16
N CYS A 158 -6.70 -5.23 5.20
CA CYS A 158 -7.91 -5.75 4.61
C CYS A 158 -8.40 -7.08 5.23
N ASN A 159 -7.95 -7.38 6.46
CA ASN A 159 -8.27 -8.60 7.17
C ASN A 159 -8.17 -9.86 6.26
N PHE A 160 -7.15 -9.89 5.40
CA PHE A 160 -6.95 -10.99 4.47
C PHE A 160 -6.89 -12.34 5.21
N LYS A 161 -6.34 -12.35 6.44
CA LYS A 161 -6.34 -13.52 7.33
C LYS A 161 -7.71 -14.21 7.42
N LYS A 162 -8.82 -13.46 7.52
CA LYS A 162 -10.17 -14.03 7.60
C LYS A 162 -10.85 -14.14 6.25
N HIS A 163 -10.65 -13.17 5.36
CA HIS A 163 -11.52 -12.96 4.20
C HIS A 163 -10.82 -13.09 2.85
N PHE A 164 -9.58 -13.56 2.78
CA PHE A 164 -8.77 -13.64 1.56
C PHE A 164 -9.53 -14.19 0.34
N ARG A 165 -10.30 -15.27 0.52
CA ARG A 165 -11.05 -15.93 -0.57
C ARG A 165 -12.18 -15.09 -1.17
N LYS A 166 -12.59 -14.01 -0.52
CA LYS A 166 -13.62 -13.09 -1.03
C LYS A 166 -13.06 -12.05 -2.00
N TYR A 167 -11.73 -11.93 -2.10
CA TYR A 167 -11.08 -10.92 -2.90
C TYR A 167 -10.83 -11.36 -4.33
N THR A 168 -11.24 -10.52 -5.26
CA THR A 168 -10.68 -10.47 -6.60
C THR A 168 -9.39 -9.66 -6.55
N LEU A 169 -8.26 -10.31 -6.81
CA LEU A 169 -6.95 -9.67 -6.77
C LEU A 169 -6.57 -9.11 -8.16
N ILE A 170 -6.18 -7.84 -8.19
CA ILE A 170 -5.61 -7.20 -9.37
C ILE A 170 -4.13 -6.96 -9.10
N LYS A 171 -3.24 -7.62 -9.85
CA LYS A 171 -1.80 -7.41 -9.70
C LYS A 171 -1.37 -6.21 -10.52
N LYS A 172 -0.80 -5.21 -9.85
CA LYS A 172 -0.18 -4.07 -10.50
C LYS A 172 1.22 -4.46 -10.97
N GLU A 173 1.43 -4.42 -12.28
CA GLU A 173 2.77 -4.58 -12.85
C GLU A 173 3.66 -3.36 -12.53
N SER A 174 4.95 -3.62 -12.40
CA SER A 174 5.99 -2.62 -12.14
C SER A 174 6.34 -1.80 -13.40
N SER A 175 5.88 -2.22 -14.58
CA SER A 175 6.39 -1.73 -15.88
C SER A 175 5.32 -1.56 -16.98
N SER A 176 4.37 -0.62 -16.83
CA SER A 176 3.62 -0.14 -17.99
C SER A 176 3.62 1.38 -18.08
N ASP A 177 4.10 1.88 -19.23
CA ASP A 177 4.31 3.29 -19.58
C ASP A 177 3.02 4.09 -19.80
N ALA A 178 1.85 3.46 -19.72
CA ALA A 178 0.57 4.09 -19.99
C ALA A 178 -0.03 4.71 -18.70
N GLY A 179 -0.04 6.04 -18.61
CA GLY A 179 -0.78 6.77 -17.57
C GLY A 179 0.03 7.16 -16.33
N LYS A 180 1.17 7.84 -16.53
CA LYS A 180 2.01 8.36 -15.44
C LYS A 180 1.24 9.41 -14.63
N THR A 181 1.18 9.24 -13.32
CA THR A 181 0.74 10.29 -12.38
C THR A 181 1.95 11.10 -11.90
N HIS A 182 1.72 12.31 -11.41
CA HIS A 182 2.77 13.20 -10.86
C HIS A 182 3.62 12.52 -9.76
N HIS A 183 3.11 11.48 -9.09
CA HIS A 183 3.80 10.72 -8.04
C HIS A 183 4.40 9.39 -8.53
N SER A 184 4.46 9.14 -9.85
CA SER A 184 5.04 7.92 -10.38
C SER A 184 6.57 7.94 -10.24
N THR A 185 7.09 7.04 -9.41
CA THR A 185 8.52 6.91 -9.14
C THR A 185 9.23 5.96 -10.09
N SER A 186 8.50 5.18 -10.90
CA SER A 186 9.00 3.95 -11.56
C SER A 186 10.18 4.10 -12.52
N HIS A 187 10.49 5.31 -13.00
CA HIS A 187 11.59 5.54 -13.97
C HIS A 187 12.49 6.73 -13.65
N THR A 188 12.46 7.24 -12.42
CA THR A 188 13.34 8.36 -12.05
C THR A 188 14.76 7.87 -11.81
N ILE A 189 15.76 8.68 -12.15
CA ILE A 189 17.18 8.42 -11.78
C ILE A 189 17.30 8.17 -10.27
N ARG A 190 16.49 8.90 -9.50
CA ARG A 190 16.35 8.74 -8.05
C ARG A 190 15.92 7.32 -7.67
N ARG A 191 14.94 6.74 -8.35
CA ARG A 191 14.51 5.36 -8.10
C ARG A 191 15.59 4.35 -8.43
N GLN A 192 16.23 4.46 -9.60
CA GLN A 192 17.31 3.54 -9.99
C GLN A 192 18.44 3.52 -8.96
N LYS A 193 18.79 4.70 -8.41
CA LYS A 193 19.78 4.82 -7.32
C LYS A 193 19.37 4.00 -6.10
N TYR A 194 18.17 4.20 -5.57
CA TYR A 194 17.73 3.52 -4.34
C TYR A 194 17.36 2.05 -4.55
N GLU A 195 16.88 1.66 -5.73
CA GLU A 195 16.74 0.24 -6.09
C GLU A 195 18.09 -0.46 -6.06
N LYS A 196 19.11 0.16 -6.67
CA LYS A 196 20.47 -0.38 -6.62
C LYS A 196 20.96 -0.49 -5.18
N GLU A 197 20.77 0.54 -4.36
CA GLU A 197 21.14 0.51 -2.93
C GLU A 197 20.43 -0.64 -2.19
N MET A 198 19.12 -0.79 -2.39
CA MET A 198 18.31 -1.85 -1.80
C MET A 198 18.86 -3.22 -2.17
N PHE A 199 19.00 -3.53 -3.47
CA PHE A 199 19.41 -4.85 -3.95
C PHE A 199 20.88 -5.18 -3.67
N THR A 200 21.75 -4.17 -3.56
CA THR A 200 23.20 -4.40 -3.32
C THR A 200 23.55 -4.46 -1.83
N ASN A 201 22.67 -4.03 -0.94
CA ASN A 201 22.87 -4.09 0.51
C ASN A 201 22.34 -5.41 1.09
N PRO A 202 23.21 -6.33 1.55
CA PRO A 202 22.77 -7.65 2.03
C PRO A 202 21.90 -7.58 3.29
N TYR A 203 22.20 -6.66 4.20
CA TYR A 203 21.42 -6.47 5.43
C TYR A 203 20.00 -6.04 5.08
N VAL A 204 19.85 -5.03 4.21
CA VAL A 204 18.55 -4.54 3.75
C VAL A 204 17.75 -5.66 3.09
N MET A 205 18.33 -6.37 2.12
CA MET A 205 17.63 -7.46 1.44
C MET A 205 17.22 -8.59 2.38
N GLN A 206 18.09 -8.99 3.31
CA GLN A 206 17.75 -10.06 4.26
C GLN A 206 16.58 -9.65 5.17
N THR A 207 16.58 -8.41 5.66
CA THR A 207 15.50 -7.90 6.50
C THR A 207 14.19 -7.78 5.72
N LEU A 208 14.21 -7.23 4.50
CA LEU A 208 13.03 -7.13 3.63
C LEU A 208 12.44 -8.50 3.29
N LYS A 209 13.29 -9.51 3.06
CA LYS A 209 12.83 -10.88 2.84
C LYS A 209 12.08 -11.43 4.05
N LYS A 210 12.56 -11.19 5.28
CA LYS A 210 11.83 -11.58 6.50
C LYS A 210 10.50 -10.85 6.62
N MET A 211 10.45 -9.56 6.29
CA MET A 211 9.24 -8.75 6.38
C MET A 211 8.16 -9.22 5.41
N TYR A 212 8.52 -9.57 4.18
CA TYR A 212 7.54 -9.77 3.09
C TYR A 212 7.40 -11.19 2.57
N TYR A 213 8.15 -12.17 3.09
CA TYR A 213 8.11 -13.55 2.60
C TYR A 213 6.68 -14.10 2.42
N TYR A 214 5.83 -13.95 3.44
CA TYR A 214 4.45 -14.43 3.37
C TYR A 214 3.59 -13.71 2.34
N ASP A 215 3.87 -12.45 2.01
CA ASP A 215 3.13 -11.76 0.96
C ASP A 215 3.41 -12.40 -0.40
N TYR A 216 4.64 -12.83 -0.68
CA TYR A 216 4.93 -13.54 -1.92
C TYR A 216 4.15 -14.85 -2.04
N LEU A 217 4.07 -15.62 -0.95
CA LEU A 217 3.31 -16.86 -0.92
C LEU A 217 1.81 -16.63 -1.04
N ILE A 218 1.25 -15.74 -0.20
CA ILE A 218 -0.20 -15.48 -0.11
C ILE A 218 -0.72 -14.92 -1.43
N PHE A 219 -0.01 -13.98 -2.04
CA PHE A 219 -0.45 -13.30 -3.26
C PHE A 219 0.12 -13.93 -4.54
N ASN A 220 0.82 -15.07 -4.42
CA ASN A 220 1.39 -15.83 -5.53
C ASN A 220 2.29 -14.96 -6.43
N PHE A 221 3.23 -14.23 -5.84
CA PHE A 221 4.28 -13.51 -6.56
C PHE A 221 5.49 -14.43 -6.81
N ASP A 222 6.36 -14.03 -7.74
CA ASP A 222 7.57 -14.79 -8.05
C ASP A 222 8.50 -14.86 -6.82
N THR A 223 8.83 -16.08 -6.40
CA THR A 223 9.66 -16.36 -5.23
C THR A 223 11.13 -16.54 -5.56
N ALA A 224 11.56 -16.37 -6.83
CA ALA A 224 12.96 -16.50 -7.23
C ALA A 224 13.91 -15.58 -6.44
N VAL A 225 13.40 -14.46 -5.92
CA VAL A 225 14.15 -13.57 -5.02
C VAL A 225 14.59 -14.26 -3.72
N PHE A 226 14.01 -15.41 -3.35
CA PHE A 226 14.31 -16.19 -2.15
C PHE A 226 15.19 -17.43 -2.39
N ASP A 227 15.51 -17.81 -3.63
CA ASP A 227 16.12 -19.10 -4.00
C ASP A 227 17.49 -19.40 -3.34
N ASN A 228 18.09 -18.44 -2.63
CA ASN A 228 19.36 -18.57 -1.91
C ASN A 228 19.29 -18.12 -0.44
N VAL A 229 18.10 -18.07 0.16
CA VAL A 229 17.92 -17.64 1.56
C VAL A 229 17.50 -18.81 2.44
N LYS A 230 18.34 -19.14 3.43
CA LYS A 230 17.87 -19.92 4.58
C LYS A 230 16.93 -19.04 5.39
N LEU A 231 15.64 -19.32 5.29
CA LEU A 231 14.66 -18.72 6.18
C LEU A 231 14.94 -19.20 7.62
N PRO A 232 14.75 -18.37 8.64
CA PRO A 232 14.80 -18.83 10.02
C PRO A 232 13.78 -19.96 10.20
N GLU A 233 14.18 -21.07 10.81
CA GLU A 233 13.29 -22.19 11.16
C GLU A 233 12.23 -21.79 12.20
N ASP A 234 12.42 -20.62 12.84
CA ASP A 234 11.63 -20.12 13.95
C ASP A 234 10.67 -18.99 13.52
N TYR A 235 9.62 -19.34 12.76
CA TYR A 235 8.44 -18.48 12.52
C TYR A 235 7.14 -19.27 12.57
#